data_AF-A0AAE3XI21-F1
#
_entry.id   AF-A0AAE3XI21-F1
#
_cell.length_a   1.000
_cell.length_b   1.000
_cell.length_c   1.000
_cell.angle_alpha   90.00
_cell.angle_beta   90.00
_cell.angle_gamma   90.00
#
_symmetry.space_group_name_H-M   'P 1'
#
loop_
_entity.id
_entity.type
_entity.pdbx_description
1 polymer ?
#
loop_
_entity_poly.entity_id
_entity_poly.type
_entity_poly.pdbx_seq_one_letter_code
_entity_poly.pdbx_strand_id
1 'polypeptide(L)' 'MPLTAQLGGARLVSVELTPEAFDALRGERALQMRCCEARAIPKRSVRGLPFFAHGARGEC' A
#
# COMPACT_ATOMS: atom_id res chain seq x y z
N MET A 1 6.15 -1.54 -9.29
CA MET A 1 5.52 -1.76 -7.96
C MET A 1 5.26 -0.40 -7.34
N PRO A 2 4.00 -0.01 -7.14
CA PRO A 2 3.67 1.28 -6.54
C PRO A 2 4.21 1.40 -5.11
N LEU A 3 4.90 2.50 -4.84
CA LEU A 3 5.39 2.82 -3.49
C LEU A 3 4.43 3.72 -2.72
N THR A 4 3.33 4.15 -3.34
CA THR A 4 2.39 5.11 -2.74
C THR A 4 0.98 4.57 -2.68
N ALA A 5 0.31 4.89 -1.58
CA ALA A 5 -1.10 4.64 -1.32
C ALA A 5 -1.70 5.86 -0.60
N GLN A 6 -3.00 5.83 -0.36
CA GLN A 6 -3.69 6.81 0.47
C GLN A 6 -4.56 6.14 1.53
N LEU A 7 -4.67 6.77 2.69
CA LEU A 7 -5.55 6.37 3.78
C LEU A 7 -6.22 7.61 4.36
N GLY A 8 -7.54 7.71 4.28
CA GLY A 8 -8.28 8.87 4.77
C GLY A 8 -7.82 10.21 4.16
N GLY A 9 -7.41 10.20 2.89
CA GLY A 9 -6.87 11.38 2.19
C GLY A 9 -5.39 11.68 2.45
N ALA A 10 -4.77 11.03 3.44
CA ALA A 10 -3.33 11.15 3.68
C ALA A 10 -2.55 10.29 2.68
N ARG A 11 -1.50 10.87 2.08
CA ARG A 11 -0.57 10.14 1.21
C ARG A 11 0.41 9.33 2.08
N LEU A 12 0.58 8.07 1.74
CA LEU A 12 1.55 7.16 2.35
C LEU A 12 2.61 6.79 1.32
N VAL A 13 3.88 6.77 1.73
CA VAL A 13 5.01 6.29 0.94
C VAL A 13 5.64 5.12 1.68
N SER A 14 5.63 3.92 1.09
CA SER A 14 5.95 2.67 1.78
C SER A 14 7.36 2.63 2.37
N VAL A 15 8.32 3.29 1.74
CA VAL A 15 9.73 3.35 2.18
C VAL A 15 10.00 4.42 3.24
N GLU A 16 9.06 5.35 3.45
CA GLU A 16 9.16 6.39 4.49
C GLU A 16 8.50 5.94 5.80
N LEU A 17 7.74 4.85 5.76
CA LEU A 17 7.11 4.25 6.94
C LEU A 17 8.11 3.37 7.68
N THR A 18 8.04 3.38 9.01
CA THR A 18 8.76 2.38 9.81
C THR A 18 8.19 0.98 9.52
N PRO A 19 8.95 -0.09 9.77
CA PRO A 19 8.47 -1.45 9.58
C PRO A 19 7.15 -1.72 10.32
N GLU A 20 7.03 -1.23 11.56
CA GLU A 20 5.85 -1.41 12.41
C GLU A 20 4.64 -0.64 11.84
N ALA A 21 4.85 0.61 11.42
CA ALA A 21 3.80 1.42 10.81
C ALA A 21 3.31 0.78 9.49
N PHE A 22 4.23 0.24 8.68
CA PHE A 22 3.87 -0.44 7.44
C PHE A 22 3.12 -1.74 7.69
N ASP A 23 3.54 -2.54 8.68
CA ASP A 23 2.85 -3.80 9.02
C ASP A 23 1.49 -3.55 9.69
N ALA A 24 1.29 -2.42 10.38
CA ALA A 24 -0.01 -2.00 10.90
C ALA A 24 -1.06 -1.73 9.78
N LEU A 25 -0.62 -1.44 8.56
CA LEU A 25 -1.52 -1.27 7.40
C LEU A 25 -2.08 -2.61 6.89
N ARG A 26 -1.57 -3.76 7.36
CA ARG A 26 -2.08 -5.06 6.94
C ARG A 26 -3.51 -5.26 7.45
N GLY A 27 -4.44 -5.42 6.52
CA GLY A 27 -5.86 -5.61 6.83
C GLY A 27 -6.67 -4.33 6.81
N GLU A 28 -6.02 -3.15 6.67
CA GLU A 28 -6.72 -1.89 6.48
C GLU A 28 -7.54 -1.93 5.18
N ARG A 29 -8.85 -1.72 5.31
CA ARG A 29 -9.80 -1.81 4.18
C ARG A 29 -9.95 -0.47 3.47
N ALA A 30 -9.70 0.64 4.16
CA ALA A 30 -9.74 1.98 3.60
C ALA A 30 -8.44 2.39 2.88
N LEU A 31 -7.42 1.52 2.86
CA LEU A 31 -6.18 1.76 2.13
C LEU A 31 -6.43 1.66 0.62
N GLN A 32 -6.10 2.71 -0.11
CA GLN A 32 -6.39 2.84 -1.53
C GLN A 32 -5.15 3.17 -2.35
N MET A 33 -5.16 2.75 -3.61
CA MET A 33 -4.13 3.07 -4.59
C MET A 33 -4.29 4.52 -5.07
N ARG A 34 -3.18 5.22 -5.25
CA ARG A 34 -3.20 6.60 -5.77
C ARG A 34 -3.55 6.72 -7.25
N CYS A 35 -3.35 5.66 -8.03
CA CYS A 35 -3.57 5.68 -9.48
C CYS A 35 -5.03 5.49 -9.88
N CYS A 36 -5.79 4.68 -9.13
CA CYS A 36 -7.13 4.25 -9.52
C CYS A 36 -8.11 4.17 -8.35
N GLU A 37 -7.70 4.57 -7.13
CA GLU A 37 -8.49 4.52 -5.89
C GLU A 37 -8.97 3.12 -5.48
N ALA A 38 -8.60 2.09 -6.25
CA ALA A 38 -8.85 0.71 -5.92
C ALA A 38 -8.16 0.33 -4.60
N ARG A 39 -8.61 -0.75 -3.99
CA ARG A 39 -8.05 -1.22 -2.73
C ARG A 39 -6.55 -1.49 -2.87
N ALA A 40 -5.77 -0.98 -1.94
CA ALA A 40 -4.35 -1.26 -1.83
C ALA A 40 -4.10 -2.36 -0.79
N ILE A 41 -3.14 -3.23 -1.09
CA ILE A 41 -2.64 -4.27 -0.20
C ILE A 41 -1.15 -3.99 0.05
N PRO A 42 -0.74 -3.78 1.31
CA PRO A 42 0.68 -3.68 1.65
C PRO A 42 1.36 -5.05 1.50
N LYS A 43 2.48 -5.06 0.76
CA LYS A 43 3.29 -6.25 0.50
C LYS A 43 4.78 -5.95 0.66
N ARG A 44 5.59 -7.00 0.79
CA ARG A 44 7.05 -6.92 0.78
C ARG A 44 7.59 -7.73 -0.38
N SER A 45 8.63 -7.22 -1.03
CA SER A 45 9.35 -7.99 -2.05
C SER A 45 10.16 -9.10 -1.39
N VAL A 46 10.72 -10.02 -2.19
CA VAL A 46 11.63 -11.08 -1.70
C VAL A 46 12.82 -10.49 -0.94
N ARG A 47 13.25 -9.26 -1.27
CA ARG A 47 14.34 -8.54 -0.60
C ARG A 47 13.87 -7.67 0.57
N GLY A 48 12.61 -7.78 0.99
CA GLY A 48 12.04 -7.06 2.14
C GLY A 48 11.53 -5.64 1.86
N LEU A 49 11.66 -5.14 0.62
CA LEU A 49 11.23 -3.78 0.26
C LEU A 49 9.70 -3.66 0.34
N PRO A 50 9.15 -2.72 1.13
CA PRO A 50 7.71 -2.53 1.26
C PRO A 50 7.12 -1.82 0.02
N PHE A 51 5.96 -2.28 -0.45
CA PHE A 51 5.23 -1.69 -1.58
C PHE A 51 3.71 -1.93 -1.46
N PHE A 52 2.92 -1.23 -2.27
CA PHE A 52 1.47 -1.43 -2.35
C PHE A 52 1.08 -2.12 -3.67
N ALA A 53 0.14 -3.06 -3.58
CA ALA A 53 -0.41 -3.79 -4.72
C ALA A 53 -1.92 -3.61 -4.79
N HIS A 54 -2.50 -3.71 -5.99
CA HIS A 54 -3.94 -3.75 -6.17
C HIS A 54 -4.58 -4.95 -5.47
N GLY A 55 -5.81 -4.75 -4.99
CA GLY A 55 -6.60 -5.73 -4.27
C GLY A 55 -7.04 -6.90 -5.16
N ALA A 56 -7.44 -6.59 -6.39
CA ALA A 56 -7.83 -7.56 -7.39
C ALA A 56 -6.94 -7.50 -8.64
N ARG A 57 -6.84 -8.63 -9.36
CA ARG A 57 -6.19 -8.66 -10.68
C ARG A 57 -7.07 -7.89 -11.67
N GLY A 58 -6.47 -6.99 -12.46
CA GLY A 58 -7.17 -6.19 -13.46
C GLY A 58 -7.66 -4.83 -12.96
N GLU A 59 -7.51 -4.53 -11.66
CA GLU A 59 -7.60 -3.15 -11.17
C GLU A 59 -6.30 -2.42 -11.57
N CYS A 60 -6.34 -1.70 -12.70
CA CYS A 60 -5.26 -0.88 -13.26
C CYS A 60 -3.94 -1.58 -13.68
#